data_AF-A0A915M758-F1
#
_entry.id   AF-A0A915M758-F1
#
_cell.length_a   1.000
_cell.length_b   1.000
_cell.length_c   1.000
_cell.angle_alpha   90.00
_cell.angle_beta   90.00
_cell.angle_gamma   90.00
#
_symmetry.space_group_name_H-M   'P 1'
#
loop_
_entity.id
_entity.type
_entity.pdbx_description
1 polymer ?
#
loop_
_entity_poly.entity_id
_entity_poly.type
_entity_poly.pdbx_seq_one_letter_code
_entity_poly.pdbx_strand_id
1 'polypeptide(L)'
;MPETALGLFPDVGATHFLPRLPGHLGMFLGLTGYRLYGSDVFHSGLATHYIESCDTTRLSTDLISLPTDECTNDNVNSIIKKFQPQNIASFSLDPYLDLIDECFDANSVEEIMDKLNKKVLKKEEGSDFALEQLEALEKM
;
A
#
# COMPACT_ATOMS: atom_id res chain seq x y z
N MET A 1 -2.11 -2.37 -8.09
CA MET A 1 -3.25 -2.93 -8.83
C MET A 1 -3.19 -2.35 -10.24
N PRO A 2 -2.55 -3.01 -11.22
CA PRO A 2 -2.38 -2.48 -12.58
C PRO A 2 -3.63 -2.62 -13.47
N GLU A 3 -4.76 -3.05 -12.92
CA GLU A 3 -5.99 -3.39 -13.64
C GLU A 3 -6.58 -2.19 -14.40
N THR A 4 -6.49 -0.98 -13.83
CA THR A 4 -6.97 0.25 -14.47
C THR A 4 -6.23 0.52 -15.78
N ALA A 5 -4.90 0.33 -15.80
CA ALA A 5 -4.08 0.46 -17.02
C ALA A 5 -4.42 -0.56 -18.13
N LEU A 6 -5.21 -1.59 -17.82
CA LEU A 6 -5.67 -2.60 -18.76
C LEU A 6 -7.13 -2.39 -19.19
N GLY A 7 -7.78 -1.31 -18.74
CA GLY A 7 -9.21 -1.05 -18.96
C GLY A 7 -10.12 -1.92 -18.09
N LEU A 8 -9.60 -2.45 -16.97
CA LEU A 8 -10.37 -3.19 -15.96
C LEU A 8 -10.49 -2.33 -14.68
N PHE A 9 -11.06 -2.91 -13.62
CA PHE A 9 -11.15 -2.30 -12.28
C PHE A 9 -10.43 -3.18 -11.26
N PRO A 10 -10.07 -2.66 -10.07
CA PRO A 10 -9.46 -3.45 -9.00
C PRO A 10 -10.34 -4.64 -8.60
N ASP A 11 -9.92 -5.85 -8.95
CA ASP A 11 -10.72 -7.07 -8.81
C ASP A 11 -10.35 -7.88 -7.55
N VAL A 12 -10.71 -9.17 -7.48
CA VAL A 12 -10.37 -10.13 -6.40
C VAL A 12 -10.65 -9.64 -4.96
N GLY A 13 -11.65 -8.77 -4.79
CA GLY A 13 -12.02 -8.19 -3.50
C GLY A 13 -11.17 -6.98 -3.08
N ALA A 14 -10.37 -6.40 -3.98
CA ALA A 14 -9.65 -5.16 -3.73
C ALA A 14 -10.58 -3.99 -3.42
N THR A 15 -11.75 -3.94 -4.04
CA THR A 15 -12.81 -2.99 -3.67
C THR A 15 -13.34 -3.19 -2.25
N HIS A 16 -13.04 -4.31 -1.58
CA HIS A 16 -13.33 -4.52 -0.17
C HIS A 16 -12.19 -4.04 0.74
N PHE A 17 -10.94 -4.43 0.47
CA PHE A 17 -9.83 -4.11 1.39
C PHE A 17 -9.21 -2.73 1.14
N LEU A 18 -9.17 -2.23 -0.09
CA LEU A 18 -8.56 -0.92 -0.39
C LEU A 18 -9.27 0.21 0.39
N PRO A 19 -10.60 0.33 0.42
CA PRO A 19 -11.27 1.39 1.20
C PRO A 19 -11.09 1.28 2.73
N ARG A 20 -10.48 0.19 3.22
CA ARG A 20 -10.19 -0.02 4.65
C ARG A 20 -8.75 0.29 5.01
N LEU A 21 -7.91 0.65 4.03
CA LEU A 21 -6.59 1.20 4.30
C LEU A 21 -6.72 2.59 4.96
N PRO A 22 -5.69 3.05 5.70
CA PRO A 22 -5.74 4.36 6.33
C PRO A 22 -5.99 5.49 5.32
N GLY A 23 -6.84 6.45 5.71
CA GLY A 23 -7.17 7.61 4.88
C GLY A 23 -7.75 7.23 3.51
N HIS A 24 -7.23 7.85 2.47
CA HIS A 24 -7.61 7.61 1.08
C HIS A 24 -6.52 6.85 0.30
N LEU A 25 -5.58 6.20 1.01
CA LEU A 25 -4.50 5.42 0.40
C LEU A 25 -5.05 4.34 -0.55
N GLY A 26 -6.14 3.68 -0.17
CA GLY A 26 -6.75 2.66 -1.03
C GLY A 26 -7.31 3.19 -2.34
N MET A 27 -7.91 4.38 -2.32
CA MET A 27 -8.42 5.03 -3.53
C MET A 27 -7.25 5.41 -4.44
N PHE A 28 -6.20 5.99 -3.86
CA PHE A 28 -4.95 6.27 -4.56
C PHE A 28 -4.38 5.03 -5.24
N LEU A 29 -4.11 3.95 -4.49
CA LEU A 29 -3.53 2.71 -5.02
C LEU A 29 -4.42 2.04 -6.09
N GLY A 30 -5.73 2.15 -5.95
CA GLY A 30 -6.70 1.56 -6.87
C GLY A 30 -6.78 2.30 -8.20
N LEU A 31 -6.72 3.64 -8.18
CA LEU A 31 -6.83 4.46 -9.40
C LEU A 31 -5.50 4.60 -10.13
N THR A 32 -4.42 4.93 -9.42
CA THR A 32 -3.10 5.20 -10.03
C THR A 32 -2.30 3.94 -10.31
N GLY A 33 -2.70 2.80 -9.75
CA GLY A 33 -1.94 1.55 -9.85
C GLY A 33 -0.53 1.64 -9.24
N TYR A 34 -0.29 2.61 -8.35
CA TYR A 34 1.03 2.85 -7.74
C TYR A 34 1.62 1.58 -7.12
N ARG A 35 2.92 1.41 -7.30
CA ARG A 35 3.65 0.21 -6.86
C ARG A 35 4.26 0.44 -5.48
N LEU A 36 3.81 -0.37 -4.52
CA LEU A 36 4.43 -0.46 -3.21
C LEU A 36 5.49 -1.56 -3.21
N TYR A 37 6.61 -1.32 -2.54
CA TYR A 37 7.73 -2.26 -2.45
C TYR A 37 8.10 -2.55 -1.00
N GLY A 38 8.36 -3.82 -0.69
CA GLY A 38 8.93 -4.23 0.59
C GLY A 38 8.20 -3.66 1.81
N SER A 39 8.89 -2.78 2.55
CA SER A 39 8.39 -2.14 3.77
C SER A 39 7.15 -1.28 3.53
N ASP A 40 6.95 -0.73 2.34
CA ASP A 40 5.78 0.09 2.03
C ASP A 40 4.48 -0.73 2.06
N VAL A 41 4.56 -2.01 1.68
CA VAL A 41 3.42 -2.94 1.74
C VAL A 41 3.06 -3.23 3.21
N PHE A 42 4.07 -3.30 4.08
CA PHE A 42 3.86 -3.45 5.51
C PHE A 42 3.25 -2.19 6.14
N HIS A 43 3.84 -1.01 5.88
CA HIS A 43 3.35 0.26 6.44
C HIS A 43 1.98 0.68 5.92
N SER A 44 1.65 0.35 4.67
CA SER A 44 0.30 0.57 4.12
C SER A 44 -0.78 -0.29 4.77
N GLY A 45 -0.40 -1.33 5.54
CA GLY A 45 -1.33 -2.27 6.18
C GLY A 45 -1.76 -3.43 5.27
N LEU A 46 -1.20 -3.55 4.07
CA LEU A 46 -1.47 -4.67 3.15
C LEU A 46 -0.75 -5.96 3.56
N ALA A 47 0.47 -5.85 4.08
CA ALA A 47 1.20 -6.96 4.68
C ALA A 47 1.11 -6.88 6.21
N THR A 48 0.82 -8.01 6.84
CA THR A 48 0.71 -8.09 8.32
C THR A 48 2.06 -8.15 9.01
N HIS A 49 3.10 -8.60 8.31
CA HIS A 49 4.46 -8.77 8.81
C HIS A 49 5.47 -8.41 7.72
N TYR A 50 6.68 -8.06 8.15
CA TYR A 50 7.83 -7.84 7.28
C TYR A 50 8.99 -8.71 7.77
N ILE A 51 9.63 -9.43 6.86
CA ILE A 51 10.82 -10.27 7.14
C ILE A 51 11.86 -10.05 6.04
N GLU A 52 13.12 -10.30 6.36
CA GLU A 52 14.17 -10.34 5.34
C GLU A 52 14.08 -11.61 4.51
N SER A 53 14.37 -11.51 3.21
CA SER A 53 14.25 -12.65 2.29
C SER A 53 15.15 -13.82 2.66
N CYS A 54 16.31 -13.55 3.28
CA CYS A 54 17.25 -14.57 3.75
C CYS A 54 16.65 -15.48 4.84
N ASP A 55 15.66 -15.00 5.59
CA ASP A 55 15.04 -15.72 6.70
C ASP A 55 13.86 -16.60 6.30
N THR A 56 13.36 -16.47 5.06
CA THR A 56 12.16 -17.18 4.57
C THR A 56 12.24 -18.70 4.75
N THR A 57 13.39 -19.30 4.48
CA THR A 57 13.61 -20.75 4.64
C THR A 57 13.55 -21.17 6.11
N ARG A 58 14.12 -20.35 6.99
CA ARG A 58 14.15 -20.62 8.44
C ARG A 58 12.75 -20.45 9.03
N LEU A 59 12.03 -19.39 8.65
CA LEU A 59 10.63 -19.20 9.02
C LEU A 59 9.75 -20.38 8.61
N SER A 60 9.87 -20.83 7.35
CA SER A 60 9.10 -21.98 6.85
C SER A 60 9.38 -23.24 7.69
N THR A 61 10.66 -23.48 8.03
CA THR A 61 11.07 -24.62 8.87
C THR A 61 10.43 -24.56 10.26
N ASP A 62 10.45 -23.38 10.90
CA ASP A 62 9.87 -23.19 12.23
C ASP A 62 8.35 -23.35 12.23
N LEU A 63 7.66 -22.89 11.18
CA LEU A 63 6.21 -23.06 11.02
C LEU A 63 5.81 -24.52 10.80
N ILE A 64 6.57 -25.26 9.96
CA ILE A 64 6.31 -26.68 9.69
C ILE A 64 6.56 -27.54 10.93
N SER A 65 7.54 -27.15 11.76
CA SER A 65 7.91 -27.89 12.97
C SER A 65 6.92 -27.71 14.12
N LEU A 66 5.92 -26.83 13.98
CA LEU A 66 4.94 -26.56 15.02
C LEU A 66 3.98 -27.76 15.18
N PRO A 67 3.82 -28.31 16.39
CA PRO A 67 2.87 -29.39 16.66
C PRO A 67 1.43 -28.99 16.31
N THR A 68 0.63 -29.94 15.82
CA THR A 68 -0.75 -29.68 15.38
C THR A 68 -1.65 -29.16 16.51
N ASP A 69 -1.44 -29.66 17.72
CA ASP A 69 -2.13 -29.25 18.94
C ASP A 69 -1.76 -27.82 19.39
N GLU A 70 -0.60 -27.32 18.96
CA GLU A 70 -0.15 -25.95 19.22
C GLU A 70 -0.38 -25.00 18.03
N CYS A 71 -0.99 -25.48 16.93
CA CYS A 71 -1.27 -24.72 15.70
C CYS A 71 -2.43 -23.73 15.85
N THR A 72 -2.21 -22.73 16.71
CA THR A 72 -3.10 -21.60 16.93
C THR A 72 -2.61 -20.36 16.18
N ASN A 73 -3.53 -19.45 15.86
CA ASN A 73 -3.18 -18.17 15.24
C ASN A 73 -2.14 -17.39 16.05
N ASP A 74 -2.24 -17.43 17.38
CA ASP A 74 -1.32 -16.70 18.27
C ASP A 74 0.10 -17.27 18.23
N ASN A 75 0.23 -18.60 18.17
CA ASN A 75 1.53 -19.25 18.07
C ASN A 75 2.18 -19.01 16.70
N VAL A 76 1.41 -19.10 15.61
CA VAL A 76 1.87 -18.78 14.25
C VAL A 76 2.34 -17.32 14.18
N ASN A 77 1.52 -16.40 14.68
CA ASN A 77 1.85 -14.97 14.75
C ASN A 77 3.13 -14.73 15.57
N SER A 78 3.26 -15.41 16.70
CA SER A 78 4.45 -15.32 17.55
C SER A 78 5.71 -15.85 16.88
N ILE A 79 5.61 -16.89 16.05
CA ILE A 79 6.74 -17.37 15.25
C ILE A 79 7.14 -16.32 14.22
N ILE A 80 6.20 -15.86 13.40
CA ILE A 80 6.50 -14.90 12.32
C ILE A 80 7.14 -13.63 12.90
N LYS A 81 6.63 -13.11 14.03
CA LYS A 81 7.18 -11.93 14.69
C LYS A 81 8.62 -12.07 15.16
N LYS A 82 9.11 -13.28 15.46
CA LYS A 82 10.52 -13.49 15.83
C LYS A 82 11.49 -13.17 14.69
N PHE A 83 11.02 -13.24 13.45
CA PHE A 83 11.80 -12.98 12.24
C PHE A 83 11.68 -11.53 11.76
N GLN A 84 10.84 -10.72 12.40
CA GLN A 84 10.69 -9.33 12.03
C GLN A 84 11.94 -8.54 12.44
N PRO A 85 12.62 -7.84 11.52
CA PRO A 85 13.80 -7.07 11.86
C PRO A 85 13.43 -5.90 12.79
N GLN A 86 14.35 -5.51 13.66
CA GLN A 86 14.14 -4.37 14.57
C GLN A 86 14.05 -3.04 13.83
N ASN A 87 14.74 -2.93 12.69
CA ASN A 87 14.77 -1.71 11.88
C ASN A 87 14.13 -2.00 10.52
N ILE A 88 12.92 -1.52 10.33
CA ILE A 88 12.20 -1.56 9.05
C ILE A 88 12.34 -0.16 8.43
N ALA A 89 12.69 -0.10 7.16
CA ALA A 89 12.77 1.17 6.43
C ALA A 89 11.46 1.96 6.56
N SER A 90 11.56 3.29 6.64
CA SER A 90 10.41 4.19 6.73
C SER A 90 9.49 4.06 5.53
N PHE A 91 8.23 4.43 5.71
CA PHE A 91 7.26 4.42 4.63
C PHE A 91 7.56 5.50 3.59
N SER A 92 7.70 5.12 2.32
CA SER A 92 8.07 6.06 1.25
C SER A 92 6.99 7.10 0.95
N LEU A 93 5.71 6.76 1.21
CA LEU A 93 4.57 7.64 0.97
C LEU A 93 4.24 8.54 2.17
N ASP A 94 4.92 8.38 3.31
CA ASP A 94 4.67 9.18 4.53
C ASP A 94 4.62 10.70 4.25
N PRO A 95 5.55 11.29 3.46
CA PRO A 95 5.51 12.73 3.16
C PRO A 95 4.33 13.17 2.29
N TYR A 96 3.65 12.23 1.64
CA TYR A 96 2.58 12.49 0.68
C TYR A 96 1.19 12.07 1.18
N LEU A 97 1.09 11.51 2.40
CA LEU A 97 -0.19 11.03 2.93
C LEU A 97 -1.24 12.14 3.04
N ASP A 98 -0.87 13.31 3.53
CA ASP A 98 -1.80 14.46 3.60
C ASP A 98 -2.26 14.91 2.21
N LEU A 99 -1.36 14.87 1.22
CA LEU A 99 -1.70 15.20 -0.18
C LEU A 99 -2.64 14.15 -0.78
N ILE A 100 -2.37 12.87 -0.53
CA ILE A 100 -3.22 11.77 -0.97
C ILE A 100 -4.61 11.91 -0.34
N ASP A 101 -4.68 12.15 0.97
CA ASP A 101 -5.96 12.31 1.67
C ASP A 101 -6.75 13.51 1.15
N GLU A 102 -6.11 14.65 0.91
CA GLU A 102 -6.80 15.83 0.36
C GLU A 102 -7.30 15.60 -1.07
N CYS A 103 -6.46 15.04 -1.94
CA CYS A 103 -6.75 14.89 -3.36
C CYS A 103 -7.73 13.75 -3.66
N PHE A 104 -7.63 12.63 -2.96
CA PHE A 104 -8.41 11.41 -3.24
C PHE A 104 -9.69 11.29 -2.39
N ASP A 105 -10.00 12.27 -1.53
CA ASP A 105 -11.30 12.46 -0.86
C ASP A 105 -12.32 13.19 -1.77
N ALA A 106 -12.52 12.71 -3.00
CA ALA A 106 -13.48 13.32 -3.92
C ALA A 106 -14.45 12.28 -4.48
N ASN A 107 -15.62 12.73 -4.97
CA ASN A 107 -16.69 11.83 -5.40
C ASN A 107 -16.59 11.45 -6.88
N SER A 108 -15.67 12.05 -7.64
CA SER A 108 -15.42 11.74 -9.05
C SER A 108 -13.94 11.81 -9.38
N VAL A 109 -13.54 11.10 -10.45
CA VAL A 109 -12.14 11.11 -10.91
C VAL A 109 -11.76 12.48 -11.44
N GLU A 110 -12.69 13.18 -12.09
CA GLU A 110 -12.50 14.54 -12.59
C GLU A 110 -12.16 15.52 -11.45
N GLU A 111 -12.85 15.40 -10.31
CA GLU A 111 -12.54 16.22 -9.13
C GLU A 111 -11.16 15.90 -8.54
N ILE A 112 -10.76 14.61 -8.53
CA ILE A 112 -9.41 14.20 -8.09
C ILE A 112 -8.34 14.82 -9.00
N MET A 113 -8.51 14.72 -10.33
CA MET A 113 -7.58 15.30 -11.29
C MET A 113 -7.50 16.83 -11.15
N ASP A 114 -8.62 17.51 -10.94
CA ASP A 114 -8.66 18.96 -10.69
C ASP A 114 -7.92 19.34 -9.40
N LYS A 115 -8.08 18.57 -8.33
CA LYS A 115 -7.36 18.78 -7.06
C LYS A 115 -5.85 18.59 -7.24
N LEU A 116 -5.42 17.52 -7.91
CA LEU A 116 -4.00 17.27 -8.22
C LEU A 116 -3.41 18.40 -9.08
N ASN A 117 -4.11 18.81 -10.14
CA ASN A 117 -3.67 19.90 -11.01
C ASN A 117 -3.53 21.23 -10.23
N LYS A 118 -4.44 21.52 -9.30
CA LYS A 118 -4.32 22.70 -8.41
C LYS A 118 -3.06 22.63 -7.53
N LYS A 119 -2.69 21.45 -7.02
CA LYS A 119 -1.45 21.26 -6.25
C LYS A 119 -0.22 21.52 -7.11
N VAL A 120 -0.20 21.00 -8.33
CA VAL A 120 0.87 21.24 -9.32
C VAL A 120 1.02 22.74 -9.61
N LEU A 121 -0.08 23.45 -9.89
CA LEU A 121 -0.04 24.88 -10.23
C LEU A 121 0.45 25.77 -9.08
N LYS A 122 0.13 25.42 -7.83
CA LYS A 122 0.57 26.17 -6.65
C LYS A 122 2.04 25.94 -6.29
N LYS A 123 2.69 24.92 -6.85
CA LYS A 123 4.07 24.50 -6.52
C LYS A 123 4.29 24.32 -5.01
N GLU A 124 3.31 23.71 -4.35
CA GLU A 124 3.41 23.31 -2.95
C GLU A 124 4.35 22.10 -2.81
N GLU A 125 4.76 21.79 -1.58
CA GLU A 125 5.53 20.58 -1.28
C GLU A 125 4.78 19.33 -1.77
N GLY A 126 5.46 18.44 -2.49
CA GLY A 126 4.84 17.30 -3.16
C GLY A 126 4.22 17.59 -4.53
N SER A 127 4.43 18.78 -5.12
CA SER A 127 3.94 19.10 -6.48
C SER A 127 4.43 18.14 -7.55
N ASP A 128 5.68 17.69 -7.45
CA ASP A 128 6.27 16.75 -8.41
C ASP A 128 5.59 15.38 -8.32
N PHE A 129 5.33 14.92 -7.10
CA PHE A 129 4.55 13.70 -6.86
C PHE A 129 3.12 13.84 -7.40
N ALA A 130 2.44 14.96 -7.15
CA ALA A 130 1.10 15.23 -7.69
C ALA A 130 1.07 15.23 -9.22
N LEU A 131 2.10 15.78 -9.87
CA LEU A 131 2.23 15.76 -11.33
C LEU A 131 2.39 14.34 -11.86
N GLU A 132 3.26 13.54 -11.23
CA GLU A 132 3.44 12.12 -11.60
C GLU A 132 2.12 11.34 -11.49
N GLN A 133 1.34 11.57 -10.43
CA GLN A 133 0.05 10.89 -10.24
C GLN A 133 -1.01 11.37 -11.23
N LEU A 134 -1.02 12.67 -11.57
CA LEU A 134 -1.91 13.20 -12.60
C LEU A 134 -1.60 12.57 -13.96
N GLU A 135 -0.33 12.54 -14.35
CA GLU A 135 0.10 11.87 -15.59
C GLU A 135 -0.19 10.37 -15.59
N ALA A 136 -0.15 9.71 -14.43
CA ALA A 136 -0.52 8.32 -14.32
C ALA A 136 -2.00 8.14 -14.62
N LEU A 137 -2.88 8.96 -14.01
CA LEU A 137 -4.33 8.90 -14.24
C LEU A 137 -4.73 9.21 -15.68
N GLU A 138 -4.05 10.14 -16.35
CA GLU A 138 -4.29 10.46 -17.77
C GLU A 138 -3.97 9.31 -18.72
N LYS A 139 -3.18 8.33 -18.28
CA LYS A 139 -2.75 7.17 -19.07
C LYS A 139 -3.55 5.90 -18.76
N MET A 140 -4.44 5.93 -17.77
CA MET A 140 -5.29 4.79 -17.39
C MET A 140 -6.47 4.61 -18.33
#